data_AF-A0A7J3FAI9-F1
#
_entry.id   AF-A0A7J3FAI9-F1
#
_cell.length_a   1.000
_cell.length_b   1.000
_cell.length_c   1.000
_cell.angle_alpha   90.00
_cell.angle_beta   90.00
_cell.angle_gamma   90.00
#
_symmetry.space_group_name_H-M   'P 1'
#
loop_
_entity.id
_entity.type
_entity.pdbx_description
1 polymer ?
#
loop_
_entity_poly.entity_id
_entity_poly.type
_entity_poly.pdbx_seq_one_letter_code
_entity_poly.pdbx_strand_id
1 'polypeptide(L)'
;MILSENEDLKNLRNEIAKLTLEIIRLSGERLALARKIGEIKAQRGMEVEDSKVEQELKNKVIELSREHNIDMDFSLKLLNLLMEESKRVQRDVMGGKIKA
;
A
#
# COMPACT_ATOMS: atom_id res chain seq x y z
N MET A 1 24.69 32.28 -6.08
CA MET A 1 25.27 30.93 -6.04
C MET A 1 24.41 30.09 -6.97
N ILE A 2 24.87 29.89 -8.22
CA ILE A 2 24.14 29.11 -9.22
C ILE A 2 24.66 27.69 -9.08
N LEU A 3 23.88 26.82 -8.43
CA LEU A 3 24.04 25.38 -8.63
C LEU A 3 23.86 25.15 -10.13
N SER A 4 24.79 24.45 -10.77
CA SER A 4 24.67 24.22 -12.22
C SER A 4 23.39 23.42 -12.48
N GLU A 5 22.67 23.64 -13.59
CA GLU A 5 21.40 22.92 -13.90
C GLU A 5 21.49 21.39 -13.71
N ASN A 6 22.69 20.82 -13.85
CA ASN A 6 22.98 19.41 -13.59
C ASN A 6 22.88 19.01 -12.11
N GLU A 7 23.24 19.89 -11.18
CA GLU A 7 23.14 19.66 -9.74
C GLU A 7 21.70 19.74 -9.24
N ASP A 8 20.91 20.69 -9.73
CA ASP A 8 19.48 20.80 -9.40
C ASP A 8 18.71 19.56 -9.87
N LEU A 9 18.96 19.12 -11.11
CA LEU A 9 18.36 17.88 -11.63
C LEU A 9 18.79 16.65 -10.83
N LYS A 10 20.06 16.57 -10.44
CA LYS A 10 20.57 15.47 -9.60
C LYS A 10 19.91 15.46 -8.23
N ASN A 11 19.73 16.62 -7.61
CA ASN A 11 19.07 16.75 -6.32
C ASN A 11 17.60 16.31 -6.39
N LEU A 12 16.86 16.77 -7.39
CA LEU A 12 15.47 16.35 -7.60
C LEU A 12 15.35 14.84 -7.81
N ARG A 13 16.25 14.24 -8.61
CA ARG A 13 16.29 12.78 -8.81
C ARG A 13 16.58 12.03 -7.51
N ASN A 14 17.49 12.54 -6.69
CA ASN A 14 17.78 11.94 -5.39
C ASN A 14 16.58 12.00 -4.44
N GLU A 15 15.84 13.11 -4.43
CA GLU A 15 14.62 13.24 -3.62
C GLU A 15 13.52 12.28 -4.10
N ILE A 16 13.31 12.15 -5.43
CA ILE A 16 12.40 11.14 -5.99
C ILE A 16 12.81 9.73 -5.57
N ALA A 17 14.11 9.41 -5.62
CA ALA A 17 14.61 8.11 -5.23
C ALA A 17 14.35 7.83 -3.74
N LYS A 18 14.62 8.81 -2.85
CA LYS A 18 14.33 8.69 -1.41
C LYS A 18 12.85 8.46 -1.14
N LEU A 19 11.97 9.26 -1.74
CA LEU A 19 10.52 9.11 -1.59
C LEU A 19 10.04 7.74 -2.10
N THR A 20 10.58 7.28 -3.22
CA THR A 20 10.25 5.96 -3.78
C THR A 20 10.65 4.83 -2.83
N LEU A 21 11.86 4.88 -2.28
CA LEU A 21 12.33 3.89 -1.30
C LEU A 21 11.45 3.90 -0.03
N GLU A 22 11.01 5.08 0.39
CA GLU A 22 10.12 5.23 1.55
C GLU A 22 8.73 4.64 1.29
N ILE A 23 8.17 4.83 0.08
CA ILE A 23 6.90 4.18 -0.33
C ILE A 23 7.03 2.65 -0.25
N ILE A 24 8.15 2.07 -0.69
CA ILE A 24 8.38 0.62 -0.59
C ILE A 24 8.50 0.19 0.87
N ARG A 25 9.22 0.94 1.70
CA ARG A 25 9.36 0.67 3.15
C ARG A 25 8.00 0.67 3.86
N LEU A 26 7.19 1.70 3.65
CA LEU A 26 5.84 1.84 4.19
C LEU A 26 4.89 0.75 3.67
N SER A 27 5.05 0.34 2.41
CA SER A 27 4.30 -0.79 1.85
C SER A 27 4.63 -2.09 2.60
N GLY A 28 5.90 -2.32 2.94
CA GLY A 28 6.32 -3.44 3.77
C GLY A 28 5.68 -3.44 5.16
N GLU A 29 5.65 -2.29 5.84
CA GLU A 29 4.97 -2.15 7.14
C GLU A 29 3.46 -2.43 7.04
N ARG A 30 2.81 -1.92 5.99
CA ARG A 30 1.40 -2.18 5.70
C ARG A 30 1.13 -3.68 5.52
N LEU A 31 2.03 -4.41 4.87
CA LEU A 31 1.90 -5.86 4.68
C LEU A 31 2.14 -6.65 5.97
N ALA A 32 3.00 -6.18 6.87
CA ALA A 32 3.14 -6.77 8.20
C ALA A 32 1.83 -6.67 9.01
N LEU A 33 1.11 -5.55 8.90
CA LEU A 33 -0.23 -5.41 9.48
C LEU A 33 -1.24 -6.34 8.81
N ALA A 34 -1.22 -6.44 7.48
CA ALA A 34 -2.09 -7.37 6.75
C ALA A 34 -1.87 -8.84 7.18
N ARG A 35 -0.61 -9.24 7.43
CA ARG A 35 -0.29 -10.57 7.98
C ARG A 35 -0.97 -10.82 9.33
N LYS A 36 -0.85 -9.88 10.27
CA LYS A 36 -1.50 -9.96 11.59
C LYS A 36 -3.02 -10.05 11.47
N ILE A 37 -3.62 -9.29 10.54
CA ILE A 37 -5.06 -9.40 10.24
C ILE A 37 -5.42 -10.80 9.76
N GLY A 38 -4.61 -11.38 8.86
CA GLY A 38 -4.79 -12.75 8.37
C GLY A 38 -4.72 -13.80 9.49
N GLU A 39 -3.79 -13.64 10.44
CA GLU A 39 -3.68 -14.51 11.63
C GLU A 39 -4.95 -14.47 12.49
N ILE A 40 -5.49 -13.26 12.74
CA ILE A 40 -6.72 -13.05 13.50
C ILE A 40 -7.93 -13.64 12.77
N LYS A 41 -8.07 -13.38 11.47
CA LYS A 41 -9.16 -13.92 10.65
C LYS A 41 -9.11 -15.45 10.61
N ALA A 42 -7.93 -16.05 10.48
CA ALA A 42 -7.73 -17.49 10.54
C ALA A 42 -8.20 -18.10 11.87
N GLN A 43 -7.92 -17.43 13.00
CA GLN A 43 -8.35 -17.90 14.33
C GLN A 43 -9.87 -17.80 14.52
N ARG A 44 -10.52 -16.86 13.82
CA ARG A 44 -11.96 -16.58 13.95
C ARG A 44 -12.82 -17.18 12.84
N GLY A 45 -12.23 -17.93 11.90
CA GLY A 45 -12.94 -18.49 10.75
C GLY A 45 -13.53 -17.42 9.82
N MET A 46 -12.92 -16.24 9.74
CA MET A 46 -13.38 -15.12 8.91
C MET A 46 -12.77 -15.18 7.50
N GLU A 47 -13.48 -14.65 6.52
CA GLU A 47 -13.00 -14.53 5.14
C GLU A 47 -11.98 -13.39 4.96
N VAL A 48 -11.10 -13.53 3.96
CA VAL A 48 -10.07 -12.51 3.64
C VAL A 48 -10.71 -11.22 3.13
N GLU A 49 -11.74 -11.33 2.29
CA GLU A 49 -12.41 -10.20 1.69
C GLU A 49 -13.35 -9.52 2.69
N ASP A 50 -13.36 -8.19 2.66
CA ASP A 50 -14.32 -7.38 3.41
C ASP A 50 -14.65 -6.15 2.55
N SER A 51 -15.71 -6.28 1.75
CA SER A 51 -16.09 -5.26 0.76
C SER A 51 -16.39 -3.91 1.39
N LYS A 52 -16.90 -3.89 2.63
CA LYS A 52 -17.18 -2.66 3.36
C LYS A 52 -15.87 -1.95 3.74
N VAL A 53 -14.92 -2.67 4.33
CA VAL A 53 -13.61 -2.11 4.70
C VAL A 53 -12.84 -1.63 3.46
N GLU A 54 -12.87 -2.40 2.37
CA GLU A 54 -12.22 -2.03 1.10
C GLU A 54 -12.84 -0.77 0.48
N GLN A 55 -14.17 -0.65 0.49
CA GLN A 55 -14.87 0.52 -0.02
C GLN A 55 -14.63 1.76 0.85
N GLU A 56 -14.58 1.62 2.17
CA GLU A 56 -14.25 2.72 3.08
C GLU A 56 -12.83 3.25 2.84
N LEU A 57 -11.84 2.35 2.64
CA LEU A 57 -10.47 2.76 2.30
C LEU A 57 -10.41 3.46 0.94
N LYS A 58 -11.14 2.95 -0.06
CA LYS A 58 -11.24 3.59 -1.39
C LYS A 58 -11.76 5.02 -1.29
N ASN A 59 -12.81 5.26 -0.50
CA ASN A 59 -13.36 6.60 -0.31
C ASN A 59 -12.33 7.55 0.32
N LYS A 60 -11.57 7.09 1.33
CA LYS A 60 -10.48 7.88 1.94
C LYS A 60 -9.37 8.23 0.95
N VAL A 61 -8.98 7.29 0.09
CA VAL A 61 -7.97 7.55 -0.96
C VAL A 61 -8.47 8.56 -1.99
N ILE A 62 -9.76 8.51 -2.36
CA ILE A 62 -10.37 9.49 -3.27
C ILE A 62 -10.35 10.88 -2.65
N GLU A 63 -10.72 11.02 -1.38
CA GLU A 63 -10.70 12.28 -0.66
C GLU A 63 -9.29 12.88 -0.58
N LEU A 64 -8.31 12.08 -0.15
CA LEU A 64 -6.91 12.49 -0.09
C LEU A 64 -6.36 12.91 -1.45
N SER A 65 -6.72 12.18 -2.52
CA SER A 65 -6.28 12.52 -3.88
C SER A 65 -6.80 13.88 -4.32
N ARG A 66 -8.05 14.21 -3.97
CA ARG A 66 -8.62 15.53 -4.27
C ARG A 66 -7.94 16.63 -3.46
N GLU A 67 -7.68 16.41 -2.18
CA GLU A 67 -7.00 17.37 -1.30
C GLU A 67 -5.60 17.75 -1.81
N HIS A 68 -4.86 16.75 -2.30
CA HIS A 68 -3.48 16.94 -2.76
C HIS A 68 -3.34 17.13 -4.28
N ASN A 69 -4.44 17.27 -5.02
CA ASN A 69 -4.45 17.36 -6.49
C ASN A 69 -3.67 16.22 -7.18
N ILE A 70 -3.81 15.00 -6.66
CA ILE A 70 -3.22 13.78 -7.24
C ILE A 70 -4.23 13.20 -8.23
N ASP A 71 -3.74 12.72 -9.38
CA ASP A 71 -4.56 12.00 -10.35
C ASP A 71 -5.28 10.80 -9.70
N MET A 72 -6.61 10.78 -9.85
CA MET A 72 -7.45 9.82 -9.14
C MET A 72 -7.25 8.39 -9.67
N ASP A 73 -7.05 8.24 -10.97
CA ASP A 73 -6.81 6.93 -11.59
C ASP A 73 -5.47 6.34 -11.12
N PHE A 74 -4.44 7.17 -11.02
CA PHE A 74 -3.15 6.79 -10.43
C PHE A 74 -3.30 6.31 -8.98
N SER A 75 -3.96 7.10 -8.13
CA SER A 75 -4.16 6.74 -6.71
C SER A 75 -4.95 5.44 -6.55
N LEU A 76 -6.00 5.24 -7.35
CA LEU A 76 -6.80 4.02 -7.32
C LEU A 76 -6.03 2.79 -7.82
N LYS A 77 -5.18 2.94 -8.84
CA LYS A 77 -4.29 1.85 -9.29
C LYS A 77 -3.30 1.46 -8.20
N LEU A 78 -2.68 2.44 -7.54
CA LEU A 78 -1.76 2.18 -6.43
C LEU A 78 -2.48 1.49 -5.26
N LEU A 79 -3.66 1.97 -4.89
CA LEU A 79 -4.49 1.33 -3.86
C LEU A 79 -4.79 -0.13 -4.21
N ASN A 80 -5.19 -0.41 -5.46
CA ASN A 80 -5.50 -1.77 -5.89
C ASN A 80 -4.28 -2.70 -5.74
N LEU A 81 -3.08 -2.27 -6.14
CA LEU A 81 -1.86 -3.06 -5.95
C LEU A 81 -1.61 -3.38 -4.47
N LEU A 82 -1.78 -2.38 -3.59
CA LEU A 82 -1.61 -2.55 -2.15
C LEU A 82 -2.66 -3.50 -1.55
N MET A 83 -3.93 -3.42 -1.99
CA MET A 83 -5.00 -4.29 -1.52
C MET A 83 -4.80 -5.73 -1.97
N GLU A 84 -4.46 -5.97 -3.23
CA GLU A 84 -4.23 -7.32 -3.75
C GLU A 84 -3.06 -8.01 -3.03
N GLU A 85 -1.98 -7.28 -2.77
CA GLU A 85 -0.84 -7.82 -2.03
C GLU A 85 -1.20 -8.10 -0.57
N SER A 86 -2.03 -7.27 0.07
CA SER A 86 -2.60 -7.56 1.39
C SER A 86 -3.45 -8.83 1.41
N LYS A 87 -4.30 -9.04 0.39
CA LYS A 87 -5.12 -10.25 0.28
C LYS A 87 -4.26 -11.49 0.05
N ARG A 88 -3.20 -11.37 -0.77
CA ARG A 88 -2.22 -12.46 -0.99
C ARG A 88 -1.54 -12.86 0.33
N VAL A 89 -0.97 -11.92 1.08
CA VAL A 89 -0.29 -12.20 2.35
C VAL A 89 -1.24 -12.79 3.41
N GLN A 90 -2.49 -12.33 3.47
CA GLN A 90 -3.50 -12.93 4.35
C GLN A 90 -3.81 -14.38 3.96
N ARG A 91 -4.02 -14.64 2.65
CA ARG A 91 -4.24 -15.99 2.12
C ARG A 91 -3.08 -16.93 2.42
N ASP A 92 -1.84 -16.47 2.32
CA ASP A 92 -0.66 -17.30 2.63
C ASP A 92 -0.69 -17.80 4.09
N VAL A 93 -1.05 -16.93 5.04
CA VAL A 93 -1.14 -17.31 6.46
C VAL A 93 -2.34 -18.20 6.75
N MET A 94 -3.48 -17.93 6.11
CA MET A 94 -4.71 -18.70 6.31
C MET A 94 -4.61 -20.10 5.67
N GLY A 95 -4.03 -20.20 4.47
CA GLY A 95 -3.81 -21.46 3.75
C GLY A 95 -2.71 -22.34 4.36
N GLY A 96 -1.75 -21.73 5.08
CA GLY A 96 -0.72 -22.47 5.82
C GLY A 96 -1.26 -23.34 6.98
N LYS A 97 -2.52 -23.16 7.39
CA LYS A 97 -3.17 -23.95 8.47
C LYS A 97 -3.93 -25.20 7.98
N ILE A 98 -3.94 -25.50 6.68
CA ILE A 98 -4.64 -26.68 6.12
C ILE A 98 -3.73 -27.92 6.01
N LYS A 99 -2.50 -27.88 6.55
CA LYS A 99 -1.70 -29.11 6.69
C LYS A 99 -1.89 -29.69 8.09
N ALA A 100 -2.50 -30.88 8.08
CA ALA A 100 -2.85 -31.76 9.20
C ALA A 100 -1.75 -31.96 10.24
#